data_AF-A0A2I3S8T2-F1
#
_entry.id   AF-A0A2I3S8T2-F1
#
_cell.length_a   1.000
_cell.length_b   1.000
_cell.length_c   1.000
_cell.angle_alpha   90.00
_cell.angle_beta   90.00
_cell.angle_gamma   90.00
#
_symmetry.space_group_name_H-M   'P 1'
#
loop_
_entity.id
_entity.type
_entity.pdbx_description
1 polymer ?
#
loop_
_entity_poly.entity_id
_entity_poly.type
_entity_poly.pdbx_seq_one_letter_code
_entity_poly.pdbx_strand_id
1 'polypeptide(L)'
;MALSPTTCFGPRAEMSILETNQYLLSELEKCKENFQDLTEKFLTSKATAYSLANHLQKYKCEECKDLIESVLEEELQFQERELAELLRPAARLRIHDPLIQAQGEELTHLRQKIQEGRGVCYLFTQHVKNTVKSFEGLLRNTGIAY
;
A
#
# COMPACT_ATOMS: atom_id res chain seq x y z
N MET A 1 51.42 48.07 64.24
CA MET A 1 50.72 48.45 62.99
C MET A 1 50.29 47.17 62.30
N ALA A 2 48.98 46.91 62.18
CA ALA A 2 48.43 45.91 61.28
C ALA A 2 47.09 46.45 60.76
N LEU A 3 47.01 46.62 59.44
CA LEU A 3 45.94 47.30 58.72
C LEU A 3 44.76 46.34 58.48
N SER A 4 43.55 46.86 58.69
CA SER A 4 42.28 46.18 58.43
C SER A 4 42.07 45.95 56.92
N PRO A 5 41.50 44.80 56.50
CA PRO A 5 41.17 44.59 55.10
C PRO A 5 39.85 45.33 54.77
N THR A 6 39.97 46.37 53.95
CA THR A 6 38.84 47.01 53.26
C THR A 6 38.37 46.06 52.15
N THR A 7 37.21 45.43 52.33
CA THR A 7 36.56 44.68 51.26
C THR A 7 35.84 45.66 50.33
N CYS A 8 36.46 45.94 49.19
CA CYS A 8 35.89 46.68 48.08
C CYS A 8 34.71 45.94 47.44
N PHE A 9 33.46 46.23 47.83
CA PHE A 9 32.32 46.04 46.94
C PHE A 9 31.92 47.40 46.38
N GLY A 10 32.25 47.62 45.10
CA GLY A 10 31.97 48.88 44.41
C GLY A 10 30.49 48.98 43.99
N PRO A 11 29.91 50.20 43.95
CA PRO A 11 28.48 50.45 43.67
C PRO A 11 28.05 50.13 42.22
N ARG A 12 28.96 49.63 41.38
CA ARG A 12 28.71 49.31 39.96
C ARG A 12 28.06 47.93 39.75
N ALA A 13 28.19 47.00 40.69
CA ALA A 13 27.55 45.69 40.63
C ALA A 13 26.11 45.69 41.17
N GLU A 14 25.80 46.58 42.13
CA GLU A 14 24.47 46.72 42.72
C GLU A 14 23.45 47.36 41.77
N MET A 15 23.91 48.27 40.90
CA MET A 15 23.04 48.92 39.90
C MET A 15 22.49 47.94 38.85
N SER A 16 23.22 46.86 38.55
CA SER A 16 22.80 45.82 37.61
C SER A 16 21.73 44.87 38.17
N ILE A 17 21.73 44.59 39.48
CA ILE A 17 20.78 43.66 40.10
C ILE A 17 19.41 44.34 40.32
N LEU A 18 19.41 45.61 40.73
CA LEU A 18 18.16 46.34 40.93
C LEU A 18 17.42 46.60 39.61
N GLU A 19 18.14 47.01 38.56
CA GLU A 19 17.56 47.22 37.22
C GLU A 19 17.02 45.92 36.61
N THR A 20 17.76 44.82 36.75
CA THR A 20 17.29 43.49 36.28
C THR A 20 16.04 43.03 37.03
N ASN A 21 15.97 43.22 38.34
CA ASN A 21 14.77 42.93 39.13
C ASN A 21 13.57 43.78 38.71
N GLN A 22 13.77 45.07 38.45
CA GLN A 22 12.69 45.96 37.99
C GLN A 22 12.18 45.56 36.60
N TYR A 23 13.08 45.18 35.69
CA TYR A 23 12.72 44.65 34.38
C TYR A 23 11.91 43.34 34.48
N LEU A 24 12.35 42.40 35.32
CA LEU A 24 11.64 41.12 35.52
C LEU A 24 10.24 41.32 36.09
N LEU A 25 10.06 42.28 37.01
CA LEU A 25 8.73 42.63 37.54
C LEU A 25 7.82 43.22 36.45
N SER A 26 8.35 44.09 35.59
CA SER A 26 7.61 44.63 34.45
C SER A 26 7.20 43.53 33.46
N GLU A 27 8.09 42.61 33.14
CA GLU A 27 7.78 41.48 32.24
C GLU A 27 6.79 40.50 32.87
N LEU A 28 6.85 40.29 34.19
CA LEU A 28 5.89 39.46 34.92
C LEU A 28 4.47 40.06 34.87
N GLU A 29 4.33 41.36 35.11
CA GLU A 29 3.02 42.02 35.05
C GLU A 29 2.46 41.99 33.62
N LYS A 30 3.31 42.24 32.62
CA LYS A 30 2.94 42.13 31.20
C LYS A 30 2.50 40.71 30.82
N CYS A 31 3.20 39.68 31.31
CA CYS A 31 2.84 38.28 31.09
C CYS A 31 1.47 37.96 31.71
N LYS A 32 1.20 38.47 32.91
CA LYS A 32 -0.05 38.28 33.62
C LYS A 32 -1.23 38.96 32.91
N GLU A 33 -1.06 40.19 32.42
CA GLU A 33 -2.07 40.88 31.60
C GLU A 33 -2.35 40.11 30.30
N ASN A 34 -1.31 39.65 29.60
CA ASN A 34 -1.48 38.85 28.37
C ASN A 34 -2.22 37.53 28.62
N PHE A 35 -1.95 36.87 29.74
CA PHE A 35 -2.63 35.63 30.09
C PHE A 35 -4.12 35.86 30.37
N GLN A 36 -4.45 36.99 31.02
CA GLN A 36 -5.83 37.38 31.26
C GLN A 36 -6.59 37.67 29.95
N ASP A 37 -6.01 38.48 29.05
CA ASP A 37 -6.59 38.77 27.73
C ASP A 37 -6.80 37.49 26.89
N LEU A 38 -5.80 36.60 26.86
CA LEU A 38 -5.89 35.35 26.13
C LEU A 38 -6.98 34.43 26.71
N THR A 39 -7.12 34.41 28.04
CA THR A 39 -8.17 33.65 28.72
C THR A 39 -9.56 34.16 28.34
N GLU A 40 -9.76 35.48 28.33
CA GLU A 40 -11.03 36.10 27.92
C GLU A 40 -11.37 35.78 26.46
N LYS A 41 -10.39 35.90 25.56
CA LYS A 41 -10.54 35.54 24.14
C LYS A 41 -10.87 34.07 23.94
N PHE A 42 -10.20 33.18 24.68
CA PHE A 42 -10.47 31.75 24.64
C PHE A 42 -11.90 31.44 25.10
N LEU A 43 -12.34 32.03 26.22
CA LEU A 43 -13.69 31.83 26.73
C LEU A 43 -14.75 32.36 25.75
N THR A 44 -14.50 33.52 25.15
CA THR A 44 -15.39 34.11 24.12
C THR A 44 -15.47 33.23 22.87
N SER A 45 -14.31 32.75 22.38
CA SER A 45 -14.24 31.82 21.25
C SER A 45 -14.98 30.52 21.55
N LYS A 46 -14.78 29.94 22.74
CA LYS A 46 -15.46 28.73 23.20
C LYS A 46 -16.98 28.91 23.26
N ALA A 47 -17.46 30.02 23.82
CA ALA A 47 -18.88 30.34 23.89
C ALA A 47 -19.51 30.54 22.50
N THR A 48 -18.77 31.18 21.59
CA THR A 48 -19.20 31.39 20.20
C THR A 48 -19.28 30.07 19.43
N ALA A 49 -18.25 29.24 19.52
CA ALA A 49 -18.22 27.91 18.91
C ALA A 49 -19.35 27.01 19.44
N TYR A 50 -19.60 27.03 20.75
CA TYR A 50 -20.70 26.28 21.37
C TYR A 50 -22.07 26.78 20.87
N SER A 51 -22.26 28.10 20.81
CA SER A 51 -23.51 28.69 20.31
C SER A 51 -23.75 28.36 18.84
N LEU A 52 -22.70 28.43 18.01
CA LEU A 52 -22.77 28.06 16.59
C LEU A 52 -23.04 26.56 16.42
N ALA A 53 -22.37 25.70 17.19
CA ALA A 53 -22.61 24.26 17.18
C ALA A 53 -24.06 23.94 17.57
N ASN A 54 -24.62 24.61 18.58
CA ASN A 54 -26.02 24.47 18.97
C ASN A 54 -26.99 25.02 17.92
N HIS A 55 -26.61 26.09 17.22
CA HIS A 55 -27.40 26.64 16.11
C HIS A 55 -27.44 25.65 14.95
N LEU A 56 -26.27 25.15 14.51
CA LEU A 56 -26.16 24.08 13.51
C LEU A 56 -26.88 22.81 13.94
N GLN A 57 -26.84 22.47 15.24
CA GLN A 57 -27.59 21.36 15.79
C GLN A 57 -29.10 21.60 15.78
N LYS A 58 -29.56 22.83 16.06
CA LYS A 58 -30.98 23.21 16.01
C LYS A 58 -31.51 23.11 14.58
N TYR A 59 -30.68 23.41 13.60
CA TYR A 59 -30.95 23.16 12.18
C TYR A 59 -30.44 21.79 11.72
N LYS A 60 -30.25 20.81 12.63
CA LYS A 60 -29.94 19.42 12.22
C LYS A 60 -30.98 19.02 11.18
N CYS A 61 -30.42 18.74 10.03
CA CYS A 61 -31.00 18.89 8.72
C CYS A 61 -31.80 17.63 8.37
N GLU A 62 -33.12 17.65 8.55
CA GLU A 62 -34.00 16.58 8.06
C GLU A 62 -33.78 16.40 6.54
N GLU A 63 -33.64 17.52 5.82
CA GLU A 63 -33.34 17.55 4.38
C GLU A 63 -31.99 16.91 4.00
N CYS A 64 -30.97 17.04 4.85
CA CYS A 64 -29.65 16.44 4.57
C CYS A 64 -29.61 14.97 4.98
N LYS A 65 -30.43 14.55 5.95
CA LYS A 65 -30.52 13.14 6.35
C LYS A 65 -31.07 12.31 5.21
N ASP A 66 -32.17 12.77 4.59
CA ASP A 66 -32.77 12.12 3.44
C ASP A 66 -31.83 12.15 2.22
N LEU A 67 -31.11 13.27 2.01
CA LEU A 67 -30.11 13.38 0.95
C LEU A 67 -28.92 12.43 1.16
N ILE A 68 -28.42 12.31 2.40
CA ILE A 68 -27.32 11.39 2.74
C ILE A 68 -27.78 9.94 2.58
N GLU A 69 -29.00 9.61 3.05
CA GLU A 69 -29.57 8.26 2.89
C GLU A 69 -29.75 7.90 1.41
N SER A 70 -30.30 8.82 0.60
CA SER A 70 -30.45 8.64 -0.85
C SER A 70 -29.11 8.47 -1.57
N VAL A 71 -28.09 9.26 -1.23
CA VAL A 71 -26.76 9.15 -1.85
C VAL A 71 -26.09 7.82 -1.47
N LEU A 72 -26.20 7.41 -0.21
CA LEU A 72 -25.64 6.13 0.25
C LEU A 72 -26.37 4.93 -0.36
N GLU A 73 -27.68 5.01 -0.53
CA GLU A 73 -28.48 3.97 -1.19
C GLU A 73 -28.14 3.88 -2.68
N GLU A 74 -27.96 5.00 -3.38
CA GLU A 74 -27.53 5.04 -4.78
C GLU A 74 -26.11 4.49 -4.96
N GLU A 75 -25.17 4.82 -4.07
CA GLU A 75 -23.80 4.28 -4.06
C GLU A 75 -23.79 2.76 -3.87
N LEU A 76 -24.64 2.23 -2.97
CA LEU A 76 -24.81 0.80 -2.75
C LEU A 76 -25.39 0.09 -3.99
N GLN A 77 -26.42 0.66 -4.62
CA GLN A 77 -27.00 0.10 -5.84
C GLN A 77 -26.03 0.15 -7.02
N PHE A 78 -25.21 1.19 -7.11
CA PHE A 78 -24.16 1.29 -8.12
C PHE A 78 -23.11 0.19 -7.93
N GLN A 79 -22.62 -0.02 -6.71
CA GLN A 79 -21.69 -1.12 -6.40
C GLN A 79 -22.30 -2.50 -6.65
N GLU A 80 -23.57 -2.71 -6.29
CA GLU A 80 -24.26 -3.98 -6.53
C GLU A 80 -24.44 -4.24 -8.03
N ARG A 81 -24.78 -3.20 -8.81
CA ARG A 81 -24.87 -3.29 -10.27
C ARG A 81 -23.50 -3.54 -10.91
N GLU A 82 -22.44 -2.87 -10.45
CA GLU A 82 -21.07 -3.06 -10.92
C GLU A 82 -20.56 -4.48 -10.60
N LEU A 83 -20.84 -4.98 -9.40
CA LEU A 83 -20.54 -6.36 -9.01
C LEU A 83 -21.33 -7.38 -9.85
N ALA A 84 -22.61 -7.13 -10.11
CA ALA A 84 -23.43 -7.97 -10.98
C ALA A 84 -22.93 -7.94 -12.44
N GLU A 85 -22.48 -6.78 -12.91
CA GLU A 85 -21.86 -6.60 -14.23
C GLU A 85 -20.48 -7.25 -14.33
N LEU A 86 -19.67 -7.30 -13.27
CA LEU A 86 -18.40 -8.04 -13.21
C LEU A 86 -18.61 -9.55 -13.06
N LEU A 87 -19.66 -9.98 -12.36
CA LEU A 87 -20.03 -11.39 -12.24
C LEU A 87 -20.42 -11.99 -13.60
N ARG A 88 -21.00 -11.20 -14.52
CA ARG A 88 -21.42 -11.67 -15.86
C ARG A 88 -20.23 -12.15 -16.73
N PRO A 89 -19.15 -11.38 -16.92
CA PRO A 89 -17.92 -11.82 -17.57
C PRO A 89 -17.28 -13.02 -16.86
N ALA A 90 -17.23 -13.03 -15.53
CA ALA A 90 -16.67 -14.14 -14.75
C ALA A 90 -17.47 -15.44 -14.94
N ALA A 91 -18.80 -15.35 -15.01
CA ALA A 91 -19.67 -16.48 -15.33
C ALA A 91 -19.46 -16.98 -16.77
N ARG A 92 -19.18 -16.09 -17.74
CA ARG A 92 -18.84 -16.49 -19.12
C ARG A 92 -17.49 -17.19 -19.22
N LEU A 93 -16.48 -16.76 -18.47
CA LEU A 93 -15.17 -17.42 -18.42
C LEU A 93 -15.29 -18.86 -17.90
N ARG A 94 -16.07 -19.08 -16.84
CA ARG A 94 -16.36 -20.42 -16.29
C ARG A 94 -16.96 -21.40 -17.30
N ILE A 95 -17.68 -20.92 -18.32
CA ILE A 95 -18.31 -21.76 -19.34
C ILE A 95 -17.27 -22.23 -20.38
N HIS A 96 -16.19 -21.48 -20.59
CA HIS A 96 -15.14 -21.84 -21.56
C HIS A 96 -14.05 -22.73 -20.96
N ASP A 97 -13.91 -22.77 -19.64
CA ASP A 97 -12.90 -23.58 -18.94
C ASP A 97 -12.91 -25.07 -19.32
N PRO A 98 -14.06 -25.77 -19.45
CA PRO A 98 -14.05 -27.20 -19.81
C PRO A 98 -13.57 -27.47 -21.24
N LEU A 99 -13.87 -26.56 -22.18
CA LEU A 99 -13.44 -26.70 -23.57
C LEU A 99 -11.93 -26.45 -23.71
N ILE A 100 -11.42 -25.44 -23.01
CA ILE A 100 -9.98 -25.13 -22.95
C ILE A 100 -9.21 -26.31 -22.33
N GLN A 101 -9.75 -26.90 -21.25
CA GLN A 101 -9.17 -28.08 -20.63
C GLN A 101 -9.15 -29.28 -21.59
N ALA A 102 -10.28 -29.60 -22.23
CA ALA A 102 -10.36 -30.71 -23.18
C ALA A 102 -9.35 -30.56 -24.34
N GLN A 103 -9.20 -29.35 -24.87
CA GLN A 103 -8.18 -29.06 -25.90
C GLN A 103 -6.74 -29.24 -25.38
N GLY A 104 -6.46 -28.85 -24.13
CA GLY A 104 -5.17 -29.07 -23.50
C GLY A 104 -4.83 -30.55 -23.34
N GLU A 105 -5.81 -31.35 -22.94
CA GLU A 105 -5.68 -32.81 -22.80
C GLU A 105 -5.43 -33.49 -24.16
N GLU A 106 -6.18 -33.12 -25.20
CA GLU A 106 -6.00 -33.65 -26.55
C GLU A 106 -4.61 -33.29 -27.13
N LEU A 107 -4.17 -32.04 -26.96
CA LEU A 107 -2.83 -31.60 -27.36
C LEU A 107 -1.73 -32.38 -26.65
N THR A 108 -1.93 -32.70 -25.37
CA THR A 108 -0.99 -33.48 -24.56
C THR A 108 -0.88 -34.90 -25.10
N HIS A 109 -2.01 -35.55 -25.36
CA HIS A 109 -2.06 -36.88 -25.94
C HIS A 109 -1.42 -36.93 -27.35
N LEU A 110 -1.67 -35.93 -28.19
CA LEU A 110 -1.06 -35.87 -29.52
C LEU A 110 0.47 -35.73 -29.47
N ARG A 111 0.98 -34.88 -28.57
CA ARG A 111 2.43 -34.72 -28.34
C ARG A 111 3.07 -36.03 -27.88
N GLN A 112 2.40 -36.77 -27.00
CA GLN A 112 2.86 -38.08 -26.58
C GLN A 112 2.98 -39.05 -27.76
N LYS A 113 1.93 -39.18 -28.59
CA LYS A 113 1.96 -40.07 -29.76
C LYS A 113 3.08 -39.71 -30.75
N ILE A 114 3.32 -38.42 -30.98
CA ILE A 114 4.43 -37.97 -31.83
C ILE A 114 5.77 -38.41 -31.22
N GLN A 115 5.94 -38.30 -29.91
CA GLN A 115 7.18 -38.70 -29.24
C GLN A 115 7.40 -40.21 -29.28
N GLU A 116 6.35 -41.00 -29.04
CA GLU A 116 6.39 -42.46 -29.18
C GLU A 116 6.76 -42.87 -30.62
N GLY A 117 6.12 -42.26 -31.61
CA GLY A 117 6.43 -42.48 -33.03
C GLY A 117 7.88 -42.14 -33.38
N ARG A 118 8.42 -41.03 -32.86
CA ARG A 118 9.84 -40.68 -33.00
C ARG A 118 10.75 -41.74 -32.40
N GLY A 119 10.42 -42.26 -31.21
CA GLY A 119 11.15 -43.34 -30.57
C GLY A 119 11.19 -44.61 -31.40
N VAL A 120 10.03 -45.03 -31.93
CA VAL A 120 9.92 -46.22 -32.80
C VAL A 120 10.75 -46.03 -34.08
N CYS A 121 10.65 -44.86 -34.74
CA CYS A 121 11.43 -44.56 -35.94
C CYS A 121 12.94 -44.57 -35.68
N TYR A 122 13.38 -44.06 -34.52
CA TYR A 122 14.78 -44.10 -34.12
C TYR A 122 15.28 -45.55 -33.94
N LEU A 123 14.51 -46.38 -33.21
CA LEU A 123 14.84 -47.79 -33.00
C LEU A 123 14.89 -48.57 -34.32
N PHE A 124 13.92 -48.33 -35.21
CA PHE A 124 13.88 -48.96 -36.53
C PHE A 124 15.11 -48.56 -37.37
N THR A 125 15.44 -47.28 -37.42
CA THR A 125 16.61 -46.78 -38.16
C THR A 125 17.91 -47.39 -37.61
N GLN A 126 18.03 -47.49 -36.29
CA GLN A 126 19.20 -48.10 -35.64
C GLN A 126 19.29 -49.59 -35.96
N HIS A 127 18.17 -50.31 -35.94
CA HIS A 127 18.11 -51.72 -36.30
C HIS A 127 18.55 -51.94 -37.74
N VAL A 128 17.96 -51.21 -38.70
CA VAL A 128 18.34 -51.30 -40.13
C VAL A 128 19.83 -51.02 -40.32
N LYS A 129 20.35 -49.97 -39.69
CA LYS A 129 21.79 -49.63 -39.74
C LYS A 129 22.67 -50.75 -39.19
N ASN A 130 22.28 -51.37 -38.07
CA ASN A 130 23.02 -52.49 -37.50
C ASN A 130 22.97 -53.72 -38.41
N THR A 131 21.80 -54.04 -38.95
CA THR A 131 21.62 -55.16 -39.90
C THR A 131 22.48 -54.99 -41.15
N VAL A 132 22.50 -53.80 -41.75
CA VAL A 132 23.36 -53.50 -42.92
C VAL A 132 24.84 -53.71 -42.58
N LYS A 133 25.31 -53.18 -41.44
CA LYS A 133 26.70 -53.40 -40.99
C LYS A 133 27.05 -54.87 -40.77
N SER A 134 26.12 -55.66 -40.22
CA SER A 134 26.34 -57.10 -40.04
C SER A 134 26.47 -57.81 -41.39
N PHE A 135 25.64 -57.48 -42.38
CA PHE A 135 25.76 -58.02 -43.73
C PHE A 135 27.08 -57.61 -44.40
N GLU A 136 27.48 -56.33 -44.31
CA GLU A 136 28.78 -55.86 -44.81
C GLU A 136 29.96 -56.62 -44.18
N GLY A 137 29.90 -56.87 -42.87
CA GLY A 137 30.89 -57.66 -42.15
C GLY A 137 30.95 -59.11 -42.61
N LEU A 138 29.79 -59.75 -42.82
CA LEU A 138 29.72 -61.11 -43.35
C LEU A 138 30.32 -61.19 -44.76
N LEU A 139 29.95 -60.28 -45.66
CA LEU A 139 30.48 -60.23 -47.03
C LEU A 139 32.00 -60.09 -47.06
N ARG A 140 32.54 -59.18 -46.23
CA ARG A 140 33.99 -58.99 -46.05
C ARG A 140 34.70 -60.26 -45.55
N ASN A 141 34.09 -60.98 -44.61
CA ASN A 141 34.64 -62.22 -44.06
C ASN A 141 34.58 -63.40 -45.04
N THR A 142 33.59 -63.42 -45.95
CA THR A 142 33.48 -64.44 -47.00
C THR A 142 34.40 -64.21 -48.20
N GLY A 143 35.22 -63.16 -48.21
CA GLY A 143 36.17 -62.89 -49.30
C GLY A 143 35.52 -62.41 -50.60
N ILE A 144 34.23 -62.08 -50.59
CA ILE A 144 33.52 -61.46 -51.71
C ILE A 144 33.75 -59.94 -51.58
N ALA A 145 34.95 -59.48 -51.93
CA ALA A 145 35.22 -58.06 -52.08
C ALA A 145 34.97 -57.67 -53.55
N TYR A 146 34.06 -56.74 -53.76
CA TYR A 146 34.09 -55.82 -54.90
C TYR A 146 33.82 -54.41 -54.40
#